data_AF-A0A6J1WL30-F1
#
_entry.id   AF-A0A6J1WL30-F1
#
_cell.length_a   1.000
_cell.length_b   1.000
_cell.length_c   1.000
_cell.angle_alpha   90.00
_cell.angle_beta   90.00
_cell.angle_gamma   90.00
#
_symmetry.space_group_name_H-M   'P 1'
#
loop_
_entity.id
_entity.type
_entity.pdbx_description
1 polymer ?
#
loop_
_entity_poly.entity_id
_entity_poly.type
_entity_poly.pdbx_seq_one_letter_code
_entity_poly.pdbx_strand_id
1 'polypeptide(L)'
;MADQEVEEGQPINFGQVIGQKLTESIQSMDLLTVLQKMVAVSPEDEESEEVREKLKNILKRLDSMSDEEREVFTKQVKDGLASKLSMKLQDPNVFNTEGLEDAIKEAIVNKLILVGVGGLILIIVLVFFGYKLYKSIKDKEKKKEEKKKAKQLKKKK
;
A
#
# COMPACT_ATOMS: atom_id res chain seq x y z
N MET A 1 -8.41 20.53 -35.56
CA MET A 1 -8.70 19.40 -34.65
C MET A 1 -7.35 18.79 -34.36
N ALA A 2 -6.82 19.03 -33.16
CA ALA A 2 -5.51 18.55 -32.75
C ALA A 2 -5.72 17.25 -31.97
N ASP A 3 -5.21 16.16 -32.54
CA ASP A 3 -5.09 14.87 -31.85
C ASP A 3 -4.13 15.04 -30.67
N GLN A 4 -4.64 14.83 -29.46
CA GLN A 4 -3.82 14.69 -28.27
C GLN A 4 -3.37 13.23 -28.20
N GLU A 5 -2.10 13.00 -28.53
CA GLU A 5 -1.40 11.77 -28.20
C GLU A 5 -1.40 11.60 -26.68
N VAL A 6 -2.08 10.56 -26.22
CA VAL A 6 -2.05 10.12 -24.83
C VAL A 6 -0.68 9.50 -24.64
N GLU A 7 0.24 10.22 -23.97
CA GLU A 7 1.54 9.68 -23.58
C GLU A 7 1.34 8.39 -22.78
N GLU A 8 1.79 7.28 -23.35
CA GLU A 8 1.88 6.00 -22.68
C GLU A 8 2.79 6.15 -21.45
N GLY A 9 2.20 6.01 -20.27
CA GLY A 9 2.89 6.13 -18.99
C GLY A 9 4.09 5.20 -18.94
N GLN A 10 5.29 5.78 -18.78
CA GLN A 10 6.51 5.03 -18.60
C GLN A 10 6.35 4.02 -17.45
N PRO A 11 6.88 2.78 -17.59
CA PRO A 11 6.81 1.80 -16.52
C PRO A 11 7.48 2.38 -15.28
N ILE A 12 6.71 2.51 -14.20
CA ILE A 12 7.20 3.05 -12.93
C ILE A 12 8.34 2.14 -12.47
N ASN A 13 9.55 2.68 -12.50
CA ASN A 13 10.76 1.96 -12.11
C ASN A 13 10.86 2.00 -10.59
N PHE A 14 10.11 1.12 -9.91
CA PHE A 14 9.99 1.10 -8.44
C PHE A 14 11.35 1.09 -7.74
N GLY A 15 12.37 0.41 -8.30
CA GLY A 15 13.73 0.40 -7.75
C GLY A 15 14.36 1.79 -7.70
N GLN A 16 14.15 2.64 -8.72
CA GLN A 16 14.66 4.01 -8.72
C GLN A 16 13.92 4.88 -7.70
N VAL A 17 12.59 4.77 -7.63
CA VAL A 17 11.77 5.54 -6.67
C VAL A 17 12.09 5.17 -5.22
N ILE A 18 12.24 3.87 -4.94
CA ILE A 18 12.62 3.36 -3.63
C ILE A 18 14.04 3.78 -3.28
N GLY A 19 14.98 3.71 -4.23
CA GLY A 19 16.36 4.15 -4.04
C GLY A 19 16.50 5.63 -3.72
N GLN A 20 15.73 6.49 -4.39
CA GLN A 20 15.67 7.92 -4.10
C GLN A 20 15.15 8.17 -2.67
N LYS A 21 14.02 7.57 -2.30
CA LYS A 21 13.45 7.74 -0.96
C LYS A 21 14.36 7.21 0.16
N LEU A 22 15.02 6.08 -0.06
CA LEU A 22 15.99 5.53 0.90
C LEU A 22 17.21 6.44 1.04
N THR A 23 17.70 7.01 -0.06
CA THR A 23 18.81 7.97 -0.03
C THR A 23 18.46 9.23 0.75
N GLU A 24 17.28 9.80 0.50
CA GLU A 24 16.76 10.95 1.27
C GLU A 24 16.61 10.61 2.77
N SER A 25 16.14 9.40 3.08
CA SER A 25 16.02 8.92 4.46
C SER A 25 17.38 8.80 5.17
N ILE A 26 18.43 8.38 4.46
CA ILE A 26 19.79 8.29 5.02
C ILE A 26 20.36 9.69 5.26
N GLN A 27 20.15 10.62 4.34
CA GLN A 27 20.65 12.00 4.46
C GLN A 27 20.03 12.73 5.65
N SER A 28 18.74 12.52 5.89
CA SER A 28 17.99 13.10 7.01
C SER A 28 18.20 12.38 8.36
N MET A 29 18.91 11.24 8.37
CA MET A 29 19.07 10.43 9.58
C MET A 29 20.00 11.08 10.62
N ASP A 30 19.63 11.00 11.89
CA ASP A 30 20.55 11.29 13.01
C ASP A 30 21.41 10.05 13.29
N LEU A 31 22.60 10.03 12.69
CA LEU A 31 23.55 8.92 12.82
C LEU A 31 23.94 8.66 14.28
N LEU A 32 24.05 9.70 15.12
CA LEU A 32 24.48 9.54 16.51
C LEU A 32 23.41 8.79 17.29
N THR A 33 22.16 9.24 17.20
CA THR A 33 21.02 8.57 17.84
C THR A 33 20.85 7.13 17.34
N VAL A 34 21.07 6.88 16.05
CA VAL A 34 20.95 5.54 15.47
C VAL A 34 22.07 4.61 15.97
N LEU A 35 23.32 5.07 16.00
CA LEU A 35 24.45 4.31 16.54
C LEU A 35 24.25 4.00 18.04
N GLN A 36 23.80 4.97 18.83
CA GLN A 36 23.47 4.76 20.24
C GLN A 36 22.37 3.72 20.43
N LYS A 37 21.31 3.78 19.63
CA LYS A 37 20.24 2.78 19.66
C LYS A 37 20.73 1.39 19.29
N MET A 38 21.54 1.24 18.23
CA MET A 38 22.09 -0.06 17.85
C MET A 38 23.00 -0.66 18.93
N VAL A 39 23.80 0.16 19.62
CA VAL A 39 24.64 -0.31 20.74
C VAL A 39 23.82 -0.67 21.99
N ALA A 40 22.66 -0.03 22.17
CA ALA A 40 21.74 -0.29 23.27
C ALA A 40 20.91 -1.56 23.08
N VAL A 41 20.75 -2.05 21.85
CA VAL A 41 20.14 -3.35 21.56
C VAL A 41 21.02 -4.44 22.17
N SER A 42 20.41 -5.37 22.91
CA SER A 42 21.09 -6.55 23.45
C SER A 42 21.51 -7.47 22.29
N PRO A 43 22.77 -7.89 22.21
CA PRO A 43 23.22 -8.84 21.21
C PRO A 43 22.61 -10.22 21.50
N GLU A 44 22.14 -10.90 20.46
CA GLU A 44 21.54 -12.23 20.56
C GLU A 44 22.57 -13.35 20.28
N ASP A 45 23.74 -12.99 19.75
CA ASP A 45 24.79 -13.89 19.26
C ASP A 45 26.20 -13.24 19.34
N GLU A 46 27.25 -14.05 19.17
CA GLU A 46 28.66 -13.60 19.27
C GLU A 46 29.06 -12.61 18.15
N GLU A 47 28.49 -12.70 16.95
CA GLU A 47 28.79 -11.77 15.84
C GLU A 47 28.21 -10.37 16.16
N SER A 48 27.03 -10.34 16.77
CA SER A 48 26.39 -9.12 17.25
C SER A 48 27.20 -8.41 18.35
N GLU A 49 27.91 -9.14 19.22
CA GLU A 49 28.84 -8.55 20.19
C GLU A 49 30.02 -7.86 19.51
N GLU A 50 30.64 -8.48 18.51
CA GLU A 50 31.77 -7.87 17.78
C GLU A 50 31.33 -6.60 17.03
N VAL A 51 30.16 -6.63 16.39
CA VAL A 51 29.59 -5.46 15.72
C VAL A 51 29.33 -4.35 16.75
N ARG A 52 28.78 -4.69 17.92
CA ARG A 52 28.53 -3.74 18.99
C ARG A 52 29.80 -3.09 19.51
N GLU A 53 30.89 -3.83 19.66
CA GLU A 53 32.19 -3.28 20.04
C GLU A 53 32.73 -2.30 18.99
N LYS A 54 32.63 -2.64 17.70
CA LYS A 54 33.00 -1.74 16.61
C LYS A 54 32.16 -0.45 16.63
N LEU A 55 30.86 -0.56 16.88
CA LEU A 55 29.96 0.60 17.00
C LEU A 55 30.30 1.47 18.22
N LYS A 56 30.65 0.88 19.37
CA LYS A 56 31.14 1.60 20.55
C LYS A 56 32.43 2.36 20.25
N ASN A 57 33.36 1.75 19.52
CA ASN A 57 34.60 2.39 19.12
C ASN A 57 34.35 3.58 18.17
N ILE A 58 33.39 3.46 17.26
CA ILE A 58 32.98 4.56 16.37
C ILE A 58 32.36 5.70 17.19
N LEU A 59 31.46 5.40 18.14
CA LEU A 59 30.88 6.41 19.05
C LEU A 59 31.95 7.13 19.86
N LYS A 60 32.90 6.39 20.44
CA LYS A 60 34.01 6.97 21.19
C LYS A 60 34.87 7.90 20.33
N ARG A 61 35.12 7.51 19.07
CA ARG A 61 35.84 8.35 18.11
C ARG A 61 35.03 9.60 17.76
N LEU A 62 33.72 9.46 17.58
CA LEU A 62 32.79 10.57 17.34
C LEU A 62 32.78 11.58 18.50
N ASP A 63 32.86 11.11 19.74
CA ASP A 63 32.95 11.92 20.96
C ASP A 63 34.31 12.58 21.19
N SER A 64 35.38 12.02 20.63
CA SER A 64 36.72 12.61 20.68
C SER A 64 37.03 13.61 19.57
N MET A 65 36.19 13.71 18.54
CA MET A 65 36.34 14.65 17.42
C MET A 65 35.70 16.00 17.75
N SER A 66 36.19 17.09 17.15
CA SER A 66 35.54 18.40 17.25
C SER A 66 34.17 18.40 16.55
N ASP A 67 33.31 19.38 16.83
CA ASP A 67 31.99 19.49 16.18
C ASP A 67 32.11 19.57 14.65
N GLU A 68 33.14 20.26 14.15
CA GLU A 68 33.46 20.41 12.72
C GLU A 68 33.90 19.07 12.10
N GLU A 69 34.79 18.34 12.76
CA GLU A 69 35.25 17.01 12.31
C GLU A 69 34.12 15.98 12.35
N ARG A 70 33.26 16.07 13.37
CA ARG A 70 32.07 15.23 13.53
C ARG A 70 31.08 15.47 12.39
N GLU A 71 30.86 16.73 12.00
CA GLU A 71 30.00 17.08 10.87
C GLU A 71 30.53 16.46 9.57
N VAL A 72 31.84 16.62 9.31
CA VAL A 72 32.50 16.05 8.12
C VAL A 72 32.40 14.52 8.10
N PHE A 73 32.68 13.86 9.23
CA PHE A 73 32.55 12.41 9.35
C PHE A 73 31.12 11.93 9.10
N THR A 74 30.15 12.58 9.75
CA THR A 74 28.71 12.27 9.62
C THR A 74 28.29 12.38 8.15
N LYS A 75 28.73 13.44 7.47
CA LYS A 75 28.46 13.65 6.05
C LYS A 75 29.07 12.55 5.19
N GLN A 76 30.35 12.21 5.40
CA GLN A 76 31.02 11.13 4.65
C GLN A 76 30.34 9.77 4.83
N VAL A 77 29.91 9.44 6.06
CA VAL A 77 29.19 8.19 6.32
C VAL A 77 27.83 8.19 5.62
N LYS A 78 27.06 9.29 5.70
CA LYS A 78 25.77 9.42 5.01
C LYS A 78 25.94 9.28 3.49
N ASP A 79 26.89 9.99 2.91
CA ASP A 79 27.14 9.99 1.47
C ASP A 79 27.62 8.60 1.00
N GLY A 80 28.51 7.97 1.76
CA GLY A 80 28.99 6.61 1.47
C GLY A 80 27.89 5.55 1.56
N LEU A 81 27.01 5.64 2.57
CA LEU A 81 25.86 4.75 2.72
C LEU A 81 24.83 4.97 1.62
N ALA A 82 24.47 6.23 1.33
CA ALA A 82 23.56 6.60 0.25
C ALA A 82 24.06 6.09 -1.11
N SER A 83 25.35 6.27 -1.39
CA SER A 83 25.98 5.82 -2.63
C SER A 83 25.98 4.29 -2.75
N LYS A 84 26.46 3.58 -1.72
CA LYS A 84 26.49 2.10 -1.73
C LYS A 84 25.09 1.49 -1.81
N LEU A 85 24.13 2.08 -1.10
CA LEU A 85 22.74 1.62 -1.15
C LEU A 85 22.16 1.87 -2.54
N SER A 86 22.31 3.09 -3.09
CA SER A 86 21.86 3.38 -4.46
C SER A 86 22.46 2.42 -5.49
N MET A 87 23.76 2.10 -5.38
CA MET A 87 24.41 1.11 -6.25
C MET A 87 23.80 -0.30 -6.09
N LYS A 88 23.53 -0.73 -4.86
CA LYS A 88 22.89 -2.04 -4.62
C LYS A 88 21.43 -2.08 -5.08
N LEU A 89 20.67 -1.00 -4.94
CA LEU A 89 19.27 -0.96 -5.35
C LEU A 89 19.09 -0.82 -6.86
N GLN A 90 20.12 -0.34 -7.56
CA GLN A 90 20.20 -0.36 -9.01
C GLN A 90 20.54 -1.74 -9.58
N ASP A 91 21.02 -2.67 -8.74
CA ASP A 91 21.21 -4.06 -9.16
C ASP A 91 19.81 -4.72 -9.29
N PRO A 92 19.44 -5.16 -10.50
CA PRO A 92 18.12 -5.75 -10.75
C PRO A 92 17.85 -7.01 -9.92
N ASN A 93 18.88 -7.65 -9.36
CA ASN A 93 18.72 -8.87 -8.56
C ASN A 93 18.55 -8.62 -7.05
N VAL A 94 18.78 -7.40 -6.56
CA VAL A 94 18.70 -7.09 -5.11
C VAL A 94 17.25 -6.96 -4.64
N PHE A 95 16.38 -6.46 -5.52
CA PHE A 95 14.94 -6.57 -5.37
C PHE A 95 14.42 -7.69 -6.29
N ASN A 96 14.79 -8.93 -6.00
CA ASN A 96 14.00 -10.04 -6.51
C ASN A 96 12.62 -9.94 -5.86
N THR A 97 11.69 -9.31 -6.57
CA THR A 97 10.27 -9.24 -6.27
C THR A 97 9.56 -10.58 -6.53
N GLU A 98 10.33 -11.64 -6.84
CA GLU A 98 9.86 -13.02 -6.87
C GLU A 98 9.12 -13.33 -5.56
N GLY A 99 7.83 -13.62 -5.67
CA GLY A 99 6.93 -13.83 -4.54
C GLY A 99 6.25 -12.57 -4.00
N LEU A 100 6.86 -11.38 -4.06
CA LEU A 100 6.20 -10.14 -3.64
C LEU A 100 5.13 -9.72 -4.66
N GLU A 101 5.46 -9.78 -5.96
CA GLU A 101 4.46 -9.52 -6.99
C GLU A 101 3.30 -10.52 -6.92
N ASP A 102 3.60 -11.80 -6.71
CA ASP A 102 2.60 -12.85 -6.62
C ASP A 102 1.72 -12.69 -5.38
N ALA A 103 2.32 -12.37 -4.23
CA ALA A 103 1.57 -12.07 -3.00
C ALA A 103 0.67 -10.83 -3.15
N ILE A 104 1.16 -9.77 -3.82
CA ILE A 104 0.37 -8.56 -4.09
C ILE A 104 -0.77 -8.87 -5.08
N LYS A 105 -0.48 -9.61 -6.17
CA LYS A 105 -1.48 -10.02 -7.17
C LYS A 105 -2.55 -10.88 -6.51
N GLU A 106 -2.17 -11.86 -5.71
CA GLU A 106 -3.08 -12.75 -4.99
C GLU A 106 -3.98 -11.95 -4.02
N ALA A 107 -3.38 -11.05 -3.23
CA ALA A 107 -4.14 -10.21 -2.30
C ALA A 107 -5.16 -9.30 -3.04
N ILE A 108 -4.76 -8.71 -4.17
CA ILE A 108 -5.64 -7.86 -4.98
C ILE A 108 -6.76 -8.67 -5.60
N VAL A 109 -6.45 -9.80 -6.25
CA VAL A 109 -7.44 -10.69 -6.90
C VAL A 109 -8.45 -11.18 -5.88
N ASN A 110 -8.01 -11.63 -4.71
CA ASN A 110 -8.90 -12.16 -3.69
C ASN A 110 -9.86 -11.08 -3.16
N LYS A 111 -9.36 -9.85 -2.98
CA LYS A 111 -10.20 -8.70 -2.61
C LYS A 111 -11.20 -8.33 -3.70
N LEU A 112 -10.77 -8.37 -4.97
CA LEU A 112 -11.63 -8.07 -6.13
C LEU A 112 -12.75 -9.11 -6.27
N ILE A 113 -12.43 -10.39 -6.09
CA ILE A 113 -13.40 -11.49 -6.11
C ILE A 113 -14.41 -11.33 -4.98
N LEU A 114 -13.96 -11.04 -3.76
CA LEU A 114 -14.86 -10.88 -2.62
C LEU A 114 -15.85 -9.72 -2.83
N VAL A 115 -15.36 -8.57 -3.31
CA VAL A 115 -16.21 -7.42 -3.64
C VAL A 115 -17.14 -7.73 -4.82
N GLY A 116 -16.63 -8.39 -5.87
CA GLY A 116 -17.40 -8.75 -7.05
C GLY A 116 -18.53 -9.72 -6.75
N VAL A 117 -18.24 -10.80 -6.02
CA VAL A 117 -19.23 -11.80 -5.60
C VAL A 117 -20.25 -11.17 -4.63
N GLY A 118 -19.80 -10.39 -3.65
CA GLY A 118 -20.69 -9.68 -2.73
C GLY A 118 -21.61 -8.70 -3.45
N GLY A 119 -21.08 -7.94 -4.41
CA GLY A 119 -21.86 -7.03 -5.26
C GLY A 119 -22.87 -7.77 -6.13
N LEU A 120 -22.49 -8.91 -6.73
CA LEU A 120 -23.39 -9.73 -7.53
C LEU A 120 -24.55 -10.28 -6.68
N ILE A 121 -24.27 -10.77 -5.47
CA ILE A 121 -25.31 -11.25 -4.55
C ILE A 121 -26.29 -10.12 -4.21
N LEU A 122 -25.78 -8.91 -3.92
CA LEU A 122 -26.62 -7.74 -3.67
C LEU A 122 -27.52 -7.41 -4.87
N ILE A 123 -26.99 -7.43 -6.09
CA ILE A 123 -27.79 -7.21 -7.30
C ILE A 123 -28.88 -8.26 -7.43
N ILE A 124 -28.57 -9.55 -7.22
CA ILE A 124 -29.56 -10.64 -7.27
C ILE A 124 -30.66 -10.42 -6.24
N VAL A 125 -30.30 -10.06 -5.01
CA VAL A 125 -31.28 -9.73 -3.95
C VAL A 125 -32.15 -8.56 -4.38
N LEU A 126 -31.56 -7.46 -4.87
CA LEU A 126 -32.30 -6.28 -5.30
C LEU A 126 -33.24 -6.59 -6.48
N VAL A 127 -32.82 -7.38 -7.46
CA VAL A 127 -33.66 -7.78 -8.59
C VAL A 127 -34.79 -8.70 -8.13
N PHE A 128 -34.49 -9.68 -7.27
CA PHE A 128 -35.48 -10.64 -6.79
C PHE A 128 -36.55 -9.97 -5.92
N PHE A 129 -36.13 -9.15 -4.95
CA PHE A 129 -37.04 -8.40 -4.10
C PHE A 129 -37.73 -7.27 -4.86
N GLY A 130 -37.02 -6.57 -5.76
CA GLY A 130 -37.59 -5.55 -6.63
C GLY A 130 -38.69 -6.11 -7.53
N TYR A 131 -38.45 -7.27 -8.17
CA TYR A 131 -39.47 -7.96 -8.96
C TYR A 131 -40.67 -8.41 -8.11
N LYS A 132 -40.42 -9.00 -6.94
CA LYS A 132 -41.48 -9.45 -6.03
C LYS A 132 -42.32 -8.29 -5.50
N LEU A 133 -41.69 -7.17 -5.16
CA LEU A 133 -42.36 -5.93 -4.75
C LEU A 133 -43.19 -5.34 -5.89
N TYR A 134 -42.63 -5.24 -7.10
CA TYR A 134 -43.34 -4.79 -8.29
C TYR A 134 -44.58 -5.65 -8.56
N LYS A 135 -44.44 -6.97 -8.53
CA LYS A 135 -45.55 -7.91 -8.72
C LYS A 135 -46.62 -7.75 -7.63
N SER A 136 -46.21 -7.63 -6.36
CA SER A 136 -47.14 -7.48 -5.22
C SER A 136 -47.97 -6.19 -5.30
N ILE A 137 -47.35 -5.08 -5.73
CA ILE A 137 -48.05 -3.80 -5.91
C ILE A 137 -49.03 -3.91 -7.08
N LYS A 138 -48.60 -4.43 -8.22
CA LYS A 138 -49.43 -4.57 -9.44
C LYS A 138 -50.65 -5.47 -9.22
N ASP A 139 -50.49 -6.57 -8.48
CA ASP A 139 -51.60 -7.47 -8.13
C ASP A 139 -52.59 -6.80 -7.16
N LYS A 140 -52.11 -5.95 -6.24
CA LYS A 140 -52.98 -5.15 -5.35
C LYS A 140 -53.79 -4.12 -6.12
N GLU A 141 -53.21 -3.48 -7.13
CA GLU A 141 -53.90 -2.49 -7.97
C GLU A 141 -54.99 -3.14 -8.83
N LYS A 142 -54.69 -4.26 -9.50
CA LYS A 142 -55.70 -5.04 -10.24
C LYS A 142 -56.89 -5.43 -9.37
N LYS A 143 -56.64 -5.95 -8.16
CA LYS A 143 -57.72 -6.32 -7.23
C LYS A 143 -58.56 -5.12 -6.77
N LYS A 144 -57.97 -3.92 -6.66
CA LYS A 144 -58.73 -2.70 -6.34
C LYS A 144 -59.59 -2.26 -7.52
N GLU A 145 -59.09 -2.38 -8.74
CA GLU A 145 -59.82 -2.03 -9.96
C GLU A 145 -61.00 -2.98 -10.20
N GLU A 146 -60.79 -4.29 -10.06
CA GLU A 146 -61.83 -5.31 -10.16
C GLU A 146 -62.91 -5.11 -9.08
N LYS A 147 -62.49 -4.81 -7.84
CA LYS A 147 -63.44 -4.47 -6.77
C LYS A 147 -64.25 -3.21 -7.06
N LYS A 148 -63.67 -2.20 -7.72
CA LYS A 148 -64.39 -0.99 -8.15
C LYS A 148 -65.37 -1.29 -9.29
N LYS A 149 -64.96 -2.07 -10.29
CA LYS A 149 -65.82 -2.46 -11.45
C LYS A 149 -67.01 -3.32 -11.00
N ALA A 150 -66.78 -4.30 -10.12
CA ALA A 150 -67.86 -5.11 -9.55
C ALA A 150 -68.85 -4.28 -8.71
N LYS A 151 -68.37 -3.28 -7.97
CA LYS A 151 -69.23 -2.35 -7.21
C LYS A 151 -70.06 -1.44 -8.13
N GLN A 152 -69.52 -1.01 -9.27
CA GLN A 152 -70.27 -0.18 -10.23
C GLN A 152 -71.33 -1.00 -10.98
N LEU A 153 -71.02 -2.24 -11.36
CA LEU A 153 -71.98 -3.13 -12.01
C LEU A 153 -73.14 -3.51 -11.08
N LYS A 154 -72.87 -3.73 -9.79
CA LYS A 154 -73.92 -3.97 -8.78
C LYS A 154 -74.77 -2.74 -8.44
N LYS A 155 -74.33 -1.53 -8.77
CA LYS A 155 -75.14 -0.29 -8.63
C LYS A 155 -75.97 0.03 -9.88
N LYS A 156 -75.65 -0.61 -11.02
CA LYS A 156 -76.34 -0.42 -12.30
C LYS A 156 -77.34 -1.55 -12.62
N LYS A 157 -77.48 -2.51 -11.72
CA LYS A 157 -78.40 -3.64 -11.81
C LYS A 157 -79.39 -3.52 -10.66
#